data_AF-A0A2E4JCB5-F1
#
_entry.id   AF-A0A2E4JCB5-F1
#
_cell.length_a   1.000
_cell.length_b   1.000
_cell.length_c   1.000
_cell.angle_alpha   90.00
_cell.angle_beta   90.00
_cell.angle_gamma   90.00
#
_symmetry.space_group_name_H-M   'P 1'
#
loop_
_entity.id
_entity.type
_entity.pdbx_description
1 polymer ?
#
loop_
_entity_poly.entity_id
_entity_poly.type
_entity_poly.pdbx_seq_one_letter_code
_entity_poly.pdbx_strand_id
1 'polypeptide(L)'
;MSVESIWGVYHADGGLIGEIKYVAGALFRGQHCSLCDITHKIAWEKSDMKQLRNKLDIPFHLVHLNERPDDLISYTDGNTPILVAKIDSGFLTIASDDELKECSGSVLSLSELISEKLAHIAESS
;
A
#
# COMPACT_ATOMS: atom_id res chain seq x y z
N MET A 1 21.00 -1.31 -4.65
CA MET A 1 19.63 -1.76 -4.92
C MET A 1 18.84 -0.59 -5.47
N SER A 2 18.43 -0.68 -6.74
CA SER A 2 17.53 0.30 -7.34
C SER A 2 16.08 -0.11 -7.07
N VAL A 3 15.25 0.84 -6.63
CA VAL A 3 13.81 0.63 -6.48
C VAL A 3 13.14 0.91 -7.82
N GLU A 4 12.42 -0.07 -8.34
CA GLU A 4 11.74 0.00 -9.64
C GLU A 4 10.30 0.51 -9.52
N SER A 5 9.60 0.11 -8.44
CA SER A 5 8.23 0.52 -8.15
C SER A 5 7.87 0.28 -6.68
N ILE A 6 6.80 0.90 -6.22
CA ILE A 6 6.18 0.66 -4.92
C ILE A 6 4.81 0.00 -5.14
N TRP A 7 4.51 -1.00 -4.31
CA TRP A 7 3.23 -1.72 -4.32
C TRP A 7 2.60 -1.71 -2.94
N GLY A 8 1.43 -1.09 -2.83
CA GLY A 8 0.57 -1.19 -1.66
C GLY A 8 -0.51 -2.24 -1.90
N VAL A 9 -0.61 -3.22 -1.01
CA VAL A 9 -1.60 -4.28 -1.07
C VAL A 9 -2.63 -4.07 0.03
N TYR A 10 -3.89 -3.87 -0.36
CA TYR A 10 -5.01 -3.82 0.57
C TYR A 10 -5.34 -5.21 1.12
N HIS A 11 -5.85 -5.28 2.36
CA HIS A 11 -6.45 -6.50 2.91
C HIS A 11 -7.95 -6.59 2.55
N ALA A 12 -8.24 -6.54 1.25
CA ALA A 12 -9.58 -6.65 0.70
C ALA A 12 -9.52 -7.15 -0.75
N ASP A 13 -10.58 -7.81 -1.23
CA ASP A 13 -10.76 -8.13 -2.64
C ASP A 13 -11.34 -6.92 -3.40
N GLY A 14 -10.88 -6.69 -4.62
CA GLY A 14 -11.39 -5.70 -5.55
C GLY A 14 -12.60 -6.22 -6.32
N GLY A 15 -13.38 -5.31 -6.94
CA GLY A 15 -14.57 -5.66 -7.72
C GLY A 15 -15.13 -4.54 -8.59
N LEU A 16 -15.92 -4.92 -9.61
CA LEU A 16 -16.50 -4.05 -10.66
C LEU A 16 -17.48 -2.96 -10.18
N ILE A 17 -17.86 -2.93 -8.91
CA ILE A 17 -18.62 -1.83 -8.31
C ILE A 17 -17.59 -0.81 -7.81
N GLY A 18 -17.06 -0.04 -8.78
CA GLY A 18 -15.78 0.65 -8.72
C GLY A 18 -15.51 1.49 -7.47
N GLU A 19 -14.25 1.46 -7.04
CA GLU A 19 -13.51 2.35 -6.10
C GLU A 19 -14.17 2.71 -4.76
N ILE A 20 -15.41 2.29 -4.50
CA ILE A 20 -16.28 2.90 -3.50
C ILE A 20 -17.08 1.79 -2.80
N LYS A 21 -16.57 1.34 -1.67
CA LYS A 21 -17.24 1.51 -0.37
C LYS A 21 -16.38 0.79 0.67
N TYR A 22 -15.90 1.57 1.62
CA TYR A 22 -15.89 1.13 2.99
C TYR A 22 -17.35 0.77 3.34
N VAL A 23 -17.85 -0.40 2.93
CA VAL A 23 -19.12 -0.91 3.43
C VAL A 23 -18.80 -1.33 4.84
N ALA A 24 -18.94 -0.36 5.74
CA ALA A 24 -18.88 -0.56 7.18
C ALA A 24 -19.57 -1.88 7.53
N GLY A 25 -18.77 -2.85 7.98
CA GLY A 25 -19.23 -4.04 8.69
C GLY A 25 -19.78 -5.22 7.90
N ALA A 26 -20.02 -5.16 6.58
CA ALA A 26 -20.76 -6.25 5.91
C ALA A 26 -19.93 -7.17 4.99
N LEU A 27 -18.81 -6.69 4.41
CA LEU A 27 -17.99 -7.48 3.47
C LEU A 27 -16.54 -7.71 3.91
N PHE A 28 -16.11 -7.08 5.00
CA PHE A 28 -14.87 -7.45 5.68
C PHE A 28 -15.22 -8.59 6.64
N ARG A 29 -14.50 -9.70 6.60
CA ARG A 29 -14.53 -10.74 7.65
C ARG A 29 -13.95 -10.21 8.98
N GLY A 30 -14.47 -9.09 9.49
CA GLY A 30 -14.07 -8.50 10.78
C GLY A 30 -12.66 -7.89 10.85
N GLN A 31 -11.93 -7.74 9.74
CA GLN A 31 -10.55 -7.24 9.76
C GLN A 31 -10.47 -5.79 9.26
N HIS A 32 -9.76 -4.96 10.02
CA HIS A 32 -9.50 -3.54 9.73
C HIS A 32 -8.32 -3.42 8.76
N CYS A 33 -8.40 -2.51 7.77
CA CYS A 33 -7.37 -2.31 6.76
C CYS A 33 -6.75 -0.91 6.89
N SER A 34 -5.60 -0.80 7.55
CA SER A 34 -4.89 0.46 7.80
C SER A 34 -4.55 1.22 6.51
N LEU A 35 -4.09 0.52 5.46
CA LEU A 35 -3.81 1.13 4.16
C LEU A 35 -5.07 1.70 3.50
N CYS A 36 -6.22 1.09 3.72
CA CYS A 36 -7.51 1.59 3.22
C CYS A 36 -7.83 2.94 3.89
N ASP A 37 -7.65 3.04 5.21
CA ASP A 37 -7.88 4.29 5.96
C ASP A 37 -6.94 5.42 5.52
N ILE A 38 -5.69 5.09 5.19
CA ILE A 38 -4.71 6.05 4.68
C ILE A 38 -5.12 6.55 3.30
N THR A 39 -5.47 5.64 2.40
CA THR A 39 -5.61 5.94 0.96
C THR A 39 -6.98 6.46 0.56
N HIS A 40 -8.05 6.06 1.26
CA HIS A 40 -9.44 6.38 0.89
C HIS A 40 -10.12 7.31 1.89
N LYS A 41 -11.11 8.06 1.39
CA LYS A 41 -12.21 8.61 2.20
C LYS A 41 -13.34 7.57 2.26
N ILE A 42 -14.56 8.00 2.57
CA ILE A 42 -15.78 7.16 2.60
C ILE A 42 -15.90 6.28 1.35
N ALA A 43 -15.51 6.84 0.21
CA ALA A 43 -15.88 6.31 -1.07
C ALA A 43 -14.82 6.48 -2.15
N TRP A 44 -13.81 7.33 -2.03
CA TRP A 44 -12.86 7.59 -3.14
C TRP A 44 -11.44 7.75 -2.62
N GLU A 45 -10.45 7.56 -3.50
CA GLU A 45 -9.03 7.84 -3.21
C GLU A 45 -8.86 9.30 -2.74
N LYS A 46 -8.12 9.53 -1.66
CA LYS A 46 -7.77 10.88 -1.21
C LYS A 46 -6.99 11.61 -2.31
N SER A 47 -7.32 12.88 -2.53
CA SER A 47 -6.57 13.76 -3.44
C SER A 47 -5.07 13.74 -3.17
N ASP A 48 -4.70 13.71 -1.90
CA ASP A 48 -3.31 13.79 -1.46
C ASP A 48 -2.58 12.48 -1.73
N MET A 49 -3.30 11.35 -1.69
CA MET A 49 -2.76 10.04 -2.08
C MET A 49 -2.47 10.03 -3.58
N LYS A 50 -3.43 10.50 -4.39
CA LYS A 50 -3.22 10.66 -5.84
C LYS A 50 -2.03 11.58 -6.14
N GLN A 51 -1.89 12.68 -5.41
CA GLN A 51 -0.74 13.58 -5.55
C GLN A 51 0.57 12.91 -5.16
N LEU A 52 0.61 12.15 -4.05
CA LEU A 52 1.78 11.40 -3.63
C LEU A 52 2.24 10.44 -4.73
N ARG A 53 1.31 9.63 -5.28
CA ARG A 53 1.63 8.68 -6.37
C ARG A 53 2.16 9.36 -7.63
N ASN A 54 1.65 10.55 -7.96
CA ASN A 54 2.09 11.32 -9.12
C ASN A 54 3.41 12.08 -8.90
N LYS A 55 3.82 12.31 -7.65
CA LYS A 55 5.06 13.02 -7.31
C LYS A 55 6.28 12.10 -7.24
N LEU A 56 6.08 10.80 -7.04
CA LEU A 56 7.17 9.84 -7.04
C LEU A 56 7.68 9.62 -8.46
N ASP A 57 9.01 9.59 -8.61
CA ASP A 57 9.66 9.29 -9.90
C ASP A 57 9.52 7.81 -10.31
N ILE A 58 9.09 6.97 -9.37
CA ILE A 58 8.83 5.54 -9.58
C ILE A 58 7.33 5.25 -9.51
N PRO A 59 6.81 4.28 -10.29
CA PRO A 59 5.42 3.87 -10.21
C PRO A 59 5.00 3.47 -8.80
N PHE A 60 3.86 3.99 -8.35
CA PHE A 60 3.20 3.57 -7.11
C PHE A 60 1.86 2.90 -7.45
N HIS A 61 1.84 1.58 -7.33
CA HIS A 61 0.68 0.73 -7.54
C HIS A 61 -0.07 0.48 -6.21
N LEU A 62 -1.39 0.53 -6.27
CA LEU A 62 -2.28 0.13 -5.18
C LEU A 62 -3.19 -0.96 -5.73
N VAL A 63 -3.20 -2.12 -5.08
CA VAL A 63 -3.93 -3.31 -5.56
C VAL A 63 -4.64 -4.03 -4.43
N HIS A 64 -5.73 -4.68 -4.76
CA HIS A 64 -6.45 -5.61 -3.89
C HIS A 64 -5.83 -7.02 -3.91
N LEU A 65 -6.27 -7.88 -2.99
CA LEU A 65 -5.73 -9.23 -2.82
C LEU A 65 -5.78 -10.06 -4.10
N ASN A 66 -6.85 -9.92 -4.89
CA ASN A 66 -7.12 -10.61 -6.15
C ASN A 66 -6.60 -9.88 -7.41
N GLU A 67 -5.96 -8.72 -7.25
CA GLU A 67 -5.40 -7.91 -8.35
C GLU A 67 -3.86 -7.98 -8.39
N ARG A 68 -3.25 -8.66 -7.42
CA ARG A 68 -1.80 -8.82 -7.33
C ARG A 68 -1.25 -9.74 -8.42
N PRO A 69 -0.08 -9.44 -9.02
CA PRO A 69 0.66 -10.41 -9.80
C PRO A 69 1.23 -11.55 -8.93
N ASP A 70 1.53 -12.70 -9.55
CA ASP A 70 1.93 -13.94 -8.85
C ASP A 70 3.16 -13.79 -7.94
N ASP A 71 4.15 -12.99 -8.35
CA ASP A 71 5.35 -12.73 -7.57
C ASP A 71 5.04 -11.90 -6.31
N LEU A 72 4.15 -10.91 -6.43
CA LEU A 72 3.67 -10.12 -5.30
C LEU A 72 2.78 -10.94 -4.36
N ILE A 73 1.94 -11.85 -4.88
CA ILE A 73 1.17 -12.80 -4.06
C ILE A 73 2.13 -13.62 -3.20
N SER A 74 3.13 -14.23 -3.83
CA SER A 74 4.09 -15.11 -3.15
C SER A 74 4.84 -14.41 -2.00
N TYR A 75 5.10 -13.10 -2.13
CA TYR A 75 5.77 -12.32 -1.10
C TYR A 75 4.83 -11.81 0.01
N THR A 76 3.58 -11.48 -0.33
CA THR A 76 2.66 -10.77 0.57
C THR A 76 1.59 -11.68 1.18
N ASP A 77 1.56 -12.97 0.85
CA ASP A 77 0.56 -13.89 1.39
C ASP A 77 0.63 -13.95 2.93
N GLY A 78 -0.54 -13.90 3.57
CA GLY A 78 -0.67 -13.82 5.02
C GLY A 78 -0.19 -12.53 5.71
N ASN A 79 0.38 -11.57 4.97
CA ASN A 79 1.02 -10.37 5.52
C ASN A 79 0.41 -9.08 4.97
N THR A 80 -0.90 -8.99 4.82
CA THR A 80 -1.60 -7.80 4.30
C THR A 80 -2.47 -7.13 5.38
N PRO A 81 -2.65 -5.80 5.37
CA PRO A 81 -2.16 -4.85 4.36
C PRO A 81 -0.66 -4.59 4.50
N ILE A 82 0.00 -4.25 3.38
CA ILE A 82 1.45 -4.07 3.34
C ILE A 82 1.86 -3.12 2.23
N LEU A 83 2.98 -2.44 2.43
CA LEU A 83 3.68 -1.67 1.40
C LEU A 83 5.05 -2.28 1.13
N VAL A 84 5.36 -2.56 -0.14
CA VAL A 84 6.63 -3.16 -0.56
C VAL A 84 7.27 -2.37 -1.70
N ALA A 85 8.60 -2.37 -1.74
CA ALA A 85 9.41 -1.93 -2.87
C ALA A 85 9.68 -3.13 -3.78
N LYS A 86 9.50 -2.96 -5.09
CA LYS A 86 10.08 -3.87 -6.09
C LYS A 86 11.53 -3.43 -6.35
N ILE A 87 12.46 -4.36 -6.18
CA ILE A 87 13.88 -4.21 -6.48
C ILE A 87 14.32 -5.31 -7.44
N ASP A 88 15.53 -5.19 -7.96
CA ASP A 88 16.19 -6.16 -8.86
C ASP A 88 16.13 -7.62 -8.37
N SER A 89 16.25 -7.83 -7.06
CA SER A 89 16.28 -9.15 -6.41
C SER A 89 14.93 -9.66 -5.91
N GLY A 90 13.83 -8.90 -6.11
CA GLY A 90 12.50 -9.29 -5.65
C GLY A 90 11.75 -8.15 -4.98
N PHE A 91 11.16 -8.41 -3.82
CA PHE A 91 10.45 -7.40 -3.03
C PHE A 91 11.12 -7.19 -1.68
N LEU A 92 11.00 -5.96 -1.17
CA LEU A 92 11.42 -5.58 0.16
C LEU A 92 10.28 -4.82 0.86
N THR A 93 9.93 -5.22 2.07
CA THR A 93 8.89 -4.54 2.87
C THR A 93 9.32 -3.12 3.24
N ILE A 94 8.53 -2.14 2.81
CA ILE A 94 8.65 -0.73 3.22
C ILE A 94 7.93 -0.54 4.55
N ALA A 95 6.68 -1.00 4.63
CA ALA A 95 5.83 -0.84 5.81
C ALA A 95 4.94 -2.06 6.02
N SER A 96 5.00 -2.61 7.22
CA SER A 96 4.05 -3.60 7.74
C SER A 96 2.70 -2.97 8.12
N ASP A 97 1.66 -3.78 8.36
CA ASP A 97 0.37 -3.29 8.85
C ASP A 97 0.50 -2.48 10.16
N ASP A 98 1.40 -2.88 11.07
CA ASP A 98 1.60 -2.15 12.32
C ASP A 98 2.21 -0.76 12.09
N GLU A 99 3.20 -0.63 11.21
CA GLU A 99 3.75 0.69 10.82
C GLU A 99 2.71 1.54 10.07
N LEU A 100 1.84 0.91 9.28
CA LEU A 100 0.74 1.59 8.60
C LEU A 100 -0.33 2.09 9.60
N LYS A 101 -0.60 1.36 10.69
CA LYS A 101 -1.50 1.83 11.76
C LYS A 101 -0.98 3.10 12.42
N GLU A 102 0.33 3.21 12.63
CA GLU A 102 0.95 4.42 13.21
C GLU A 102 0.74 5.66 12.32
N CYS A 103 0.56 5.48 11.01
CA CYS A 103 0.20 6.58 10.12
C CYS A 103 -1.19 7.17 10.41
N SER A 104 -2.04 6.49 11.20
CA SER A 104 -3.34 7.00 11.67
C SER A 104 -4.24 7.54 10.54
N GLY A 105 -4.24 6.89 9.37
CA GLY A 105 -4.99 7.33 8.20
C GLY A 105 -4.43 8.57 7.48
N SER A 106 -3.21 9.02 7.81
CA SER A 106 -2.56 10.20 7.21
C SER A 106 -1.71 9.83 6.00
N VAL A 107 -1.99 10.46 4.85
CA VAL A 107 -1.16 10.32 3.64
C VAL A 107 0.22 10.97 3.83
N LEU A 108 0.29 12.06 4.62
CA LEU A 108 1.56 12.73 4.91
C LEU A 108 2.50 11.79 5.68
N SER A 109 1.98 11.14 6.72
CA SER A 109 2.76 10.19 7.53
C SER A 109 3.23 8.99 6.70
N LEU A 110 2.38 8.49 5.79
CA LEU A 110 2.78 7.47 4.82
C LEU A 110 3.91 7.96 3.91
N SER A 111 3.84 9.20 3.41
CA SER A 111 4.88 9.79 2.56
C SER A 111 6.21 9.92 3.29
N GLU A 112 6.19 10.32 4.57
CA GLU A 112 7.38 10.42 5.41
C GLU A 112 8.01 9.04 5.63
N LEU A 113 7.18 8.04 5.99
CA LEU A 113 7.61 6.65 6.18
C LEU A 113 8.24 6.07 4.90
N ILE A 114 7.62 6.27 3.74
CA ILE A 114 8.17 5.84 2.45
C ILE A 114 9.54 6.48 2.22
N SER A 115 9.66 7.79 2.43
CA SER A 115 10.91 8.52 2.17
C SER A 115 12.05 8.02 3.07
N GLU A 116 11.77 7.80 4.36
CA GLU A 116 12.74 7.25 5.32
C GLU A 116 13.22 5.86 4.90
N LYS A 117 12.28 4.94 4.58
CA LYS A 117 12.60 3.57 4.21
C LYS A 117 13.36 3.48 2.88
N LEU A 118 13.00 4.30 1.89
CA LEU A 118 13.70 4.35 0.61
C LEU A 118 15.14 4.85 0.77
N ALA A 119 15.37 5.84 1.64
CA ALA A 119 16.72 6.31 1.94
C ALA A 119 17.60 5.19 2.54
N HIS A 120 17.05 4.42 3.49
CA HIS A 120 17.76 3.28 4.08
C HIS A 120 18.06 2.14 3.09
N ILE A 121 17.16 1.87 2.13
CA ILE A 121 17.41 0.90 1.06
C ILE A 121 18.58 1.36 0.18
N ALA A 122 18.61 2.64 -0.17
CA ALA A 122 19.69 3.22 -0.97
C ALA A 122 21.04 3.21 -0.23
N GLU A 123 21.06 3.36 1.09
CA GLU A 123 22.27 3.30 1.92
C GLU A 123 22.78 1.87 2.16
N SER A 124 21.89 0.87 2.11
CA SER A 124 22.21 -0.55 2.32
C SER A 124 22.66 -1.27 1.03
N SER A 125 22.97 -0.49 -0.01
CA SER A 125 23.23 -0.91 -1.39
C SER A 125 24.70 -0.88 -1.78
#